data_AF-A0AAW2CA99-F1
#
_entry.id   AF-A0AAW2CA99-F1
#
_cell.length_a   1.000
_cell.length_b   1.000
_cell.length_c   1.000
_cell.angle_alpha   90.00
_cell.angle_beta   90.00
_cell.angle_gamma   90.00
#
_symmetry.space_group_name_H-M   'P 1'
#
loop_
_entity.id
_entity.type
_entity.pdbx_description
1 polymer ?
#
loop_
_entity_poly.entity_id
_entity_poly.type
_entity_poly.pdbx_seq_one_letter_code
_entity_poly.pdbx_strand_id
1 'polypeptide(L)'
;MQSTVQPFRKFPKLQQKFNLKFETPPRNHGSQLPISYKPLHFLANIIDSYSANNPNAGTCSKVSKCSFLGITKTTRFVHSIANSDDPTKFQQEPNDQTIIFVQNLLKFRRDKPAKKIDQALNLCGLKLTEDLVLSVLQRHHSDWRLAHVFFNWVCRNGGEGSEYSPGSSVYNEILDILGKSQRFEEVIQVLDEMSKRKGLVNEGTYGILLNRFAAAHKVEEAIGIFNKRKEFGLEIDLVAFQKLLMWLCRYKHVEAAETLFHSNRNEFGCDIKTWNIVLNGWCVLGNVYEAKRFWNEIIASKCKPDMFTCGTFINALTKKGKLGTAIKLFQSMWKNGNPDVVICNCIIDALCFKKRIPKALQIFKEMKKRGCPPNAATYNSLIKHLCKIRRMEKVYELLDEMEQKKGSCLPNAVTFNYLLKSLKNPEEVPEILERIERNGCRMTADTYNLILKLYMDWDNQERIRYTWDVMDRDGLGHDRRSYTIMIHGLYDKGRIQDALRYFSEMTSKGMVPEPRTEILVRDMNIKLKESKRKEETLLRNKDG
;
A
#
# COMPACT_ATOMS: atom_id res chain seq x y z
N MET A 1 47.28 -14.99 -46.70
CA MET A 1 47.67 -16.39 -46.47
C MET A 1 46.63 -17.02 -45.55
N GLN A 2 46.04 -18.15 -45.97
CA GLN A 2 45.64 -19.37 -45.22
C GLN A 2 45.36 -19.26 -43.70
N SER A 3 44.38 -19.92 -43.08
CA SER A 3 43.30 -20.86 -43.49
C SER A 3 42.44 -21.15 -42.21
N THR A 4 41.30 -21.86 -42.17
CA THR A 4 40.56 -22.73 -43.11
C THR A 4 39.05 -22.71 -42.73
N VAL A 5 38.14 -23.24 -43.57
CA VAL A 5 36.71 -23.41 -43.22
C VAL A 5 36.20 -24.82 -43.59
N GLN A 6 35.59 -25.50 -42.61
CA GLN A 6 34.76 -26.74 -42.72
C GLN A 6 35.43 -28.03 -43.28
N PRO A 7 34.75 -29.21 -43.25
CA PRO A 7 33.54 -29.65 -42.51
C PRO A 7 33.80 -30.94 -41.66
N PHE A 8 32.77 -31.55 -41.03
CA PHE A 8 32.39 -32.97 -41.29
C PHE A 8 31.08 -33.43 -40.62
N ARG A 9 30.37 -34.35 -41.30
CA ARG A 9 29.14 -35.05 -40.86
C ARG A 9 29.44 -36.28 -40.00
N LYS A 10 28.49 -36.71 -39.14
CA LYS A 10 27.96 -38.11 -39.13
C LYS A 10 26.74 -38.31 -38.19
N PHE A 11 25.68 -38.89 -38.76
CA PHE A 11 24.57 -39.63 -38.12
C PHE A 11 25.07 -41.04 -37.68
N PRO A 12 24.41 -41.86 -36.80
CA PRO A 12 23.04 -42.41 -37.08
C PRO A 12 22.13 -43.00 -35.94
N LYS A 13 20.84 -43.26 -36.30
CA LYS A 13 19.96 -44.40 -35.85
C LYS A 13 19.51 -44.47 -34.36
N LEU A 14 18.36 -45.03 -33.91
CA LEU A 14 17.16 -45.74 -34.45
C LEU A 14 15.95 -45.40 -33.50
N GLN A 15 14.76 -45.00 -33.99
CA GLN A 15 13.52 -45.80 -34.24
C GLN A 15 12.73 -46.43 -33.06
N GLN A 16 11.39 -46.43 -33.25
CA GLN A 16 10.27 -47.04 -32.48
C GLN A 16 9.69 -46.19 -31.34
N LYS A 17 8.36 -46.10 -31.13
CA LYS A 17 7.17 -46.54 -31.92
C LYS A 17 5.95 -45.79 -31.37
N PHE A 18 5.00 -45.40 -32.23
CA PHE A 18 3.58 -45.82 -32.13
C PHE A 18 2.80 -45.29 -33.34
N ASN A 19 2.26 -46.22 -34.13
CA ASN A 19 1.28 -45.92 -35.18
C ASN A 19 -0.09 -45.67 -34.54
N LEU A 20 -0.91 -44.84 -35.19
CA LEU A 20 -2.31 -45.19 -35.45
C LEU A 20 -2.71 -44.57 -36.81
N LYS A 21 -3.59 -45.27 -37.54
CA LYS A 21 -3.80 -45.08 -38.98
C LYS A 21 -4.83 -43.99 -39.29
N PHE A 22 -4.67 -43.35 -40.44
CA PHE A 22 -5.77 -42.67 -41.14
C PHE A 22 -6.57 -43.68 -41.97
N GLU A 23 -7.89 -43.55 -41.95
CA GLU A 23 -8.77 -44.05 -43.01
C GLU A 23 -9.53 -42.87 -43.64
N THR A 24 -9.66 -42.92 -44.96
CA THR A 24 -10.53 -42.09 -45.80
C THR A 24 -11.11 -43.03 -46.85
N PRO A 25 -12.39 -42.92 -47.25
CA PRO A 25 -12.77 -42.01 -48.36
C PRO A 25 -14.25 -41.53 -48.23
N PRO A 26 -14.93 -40.99 -49.27
CA PRO A 26 -14.47 -40.47 -50.56
C PRO A 26 -14.78 -38.98 -50.78
N ARG A 27 -14.23 -38.45 -51.88
CA ARG A 27 -14.53 -37.11 -52.42
C ARG A 27 -15.96 -37.04 -52.97
N ASN A 28 -16.59 -35.87 -52.85
CA ASN A 28 -17.45 -35.36 -53.91
C ASN A 28 -17.16 -33.87 -54.15
N HIS A 29 -17.29 -33.43 -55.40
CA HIS A 29 -16.85 -32.12 -55.88
C HIS A 29 -17.85 -31.01 -55.53
N GLY A 30 -17.36 -29.78 -55.30
CA GLY A 30 -18.22 -28.59 -55.27
C GLY A 30 -17.69 -27.41 -54.44
N SER A 31 -16.90 -26.54 -55.08
CA SER A 31 -16.78 -25.08 -54.82
C SER A 31 -16.68 -24.52 -53.38
N GLN A 32 -15.56 -23.83 -53.14
CA GLN A 32 -15.37 -22.67 -52.23
C GLN A 32 -15.28 -22.92 -50.70
N LEU A 33 -14.03 -22.93 -50.24
CA LEU A 33 -13.54 -22.71 -48.87
C LEU A 33 -13.23 -21.20 -48.65
N PRO A 34 -12.82 -20.73 -47.46
CA PRO A 34 -13.39 -20.90 -46.11
C PRO A 34 -13.59 -19.48 -45.46
N ILE A 35 -13.81 -19.22 -44.16
CA ILE A 35 -13.90 -20.02 -42.92
C ILE A 35 -15.12 -19.48 -42.12
N SER A 36 -15.82 -20.36 -41.40
CA SER A 36 -16.68 -20.00 -40.26
C SER A 36 -16.48 -21.02 -39.16
N TYR A 37 -16.05 -20.58 -37.96
CA TYR A 37 -16.12 -21.40 -36.74
C TYR A 37 -16.68 -20.57 -35.57
N LYS A 38 -17.97 -20.80 -35.32
CA LYS A 38 -18.70 -20.60 -34.06
C LYS A 38 -19.11 -22.00 -33.56
N PRO A 39 -19.65 -22.16 -32.34
CA PRO A 39 -19.30 -21.49 -31.08
C PRO A 39 -19.07 -22.51 -29.95
N LEU A 40 -18.56 -22.07 -28.79
CA LEU A 40 -18.74 -22.81 -27.53
C LEU A 40 -19.60 -22.00 -26.56
N HIS A 41 -20.90 -22.22 -26.66
CA HIS A 41 -21.89 -21.87 -25.65
C HIS A 41 -22.07 -23.12 -24.76
N PHE A 42 -21.71 -23.06 -23.48
CA PHE A 42 -22.34 -23.87 -22.42
C PHE A 42 -21.92 -23.31 -21.04
N LEU A 43 -22.78 -23.50 -20.02
CA LEU A 43 -22.64 -23.00 -18.64
C LEU A 43 -22.83 -21.48 -18.42
N ALA A 44 -23.94 -20.95 -18.94
CA ALA A 44 -24.79 -20.09 -18.13
C ALA A 44 -25.88 -20.97 -17.51
N ASN A 45 -25.83 -21.16 -16.18
CA ASN A 45 -26.89 -21.67 -15.26
C ASN A 45 -26.29 -22.36 -14.01
N ILE A 46 -25.67 -21.59 -13.10
CA ILE A 46 -25.65 -21.89 -11.65
C ILE A 46 -25.68 -20.55 -10.88
N ILE A 47 -26.85 -19.92 -10.90
CA ILE A 47 -27.35 -19.09 -9.79
C ILE A 47 -28.67 -19.77 -9.39
N ASP A 48 -29.03 -19.72 -8.11
CA ASP A 48 -30.16 -20.43 -7.49
C ASP A 48 -30.02 -21.95 -7.31
N SER A 49 -29.07 -22.35 -6.44
CA SER A 49 -29.27 -23.48 -5.52
C SER A 49 -28.15 -23.54 -4.46
N TYR A 50 -28.37 -22.96 -3.27
CA TYR A 50 -27.81 -23.43 -1.99
C TYR A 50 -28.42 -22.63 -0.82
N SER A 51 -29.72 -22.84 -0.60
CA SER A 51 -30.39 -22.55 0.66
C SER A 51 -31.10 -23.81 1.15
N ALA A 52 -31.00 -24.08 2.44
CA ALA A 52 -31.60 -25.18 3.21
C ALA A 52 -30.92 -26.58 3.15
N ASN A 53 -30.76 -27.13 4.37
CA ASN A 53 -30.56 -28.55 4.78
C ASN A 53 -29.20 -29.19 4.42
N ASN A 54 -28.32 -29.49 5.38
CA ASN A 54 -28.57 -30.36 6.55
C ASN A 54 -27.67 -30.00 7.76
N PRO A 55 -28.03 -30.36 9.02
CA PRO A 55 -27.22 -30.08 10.20
C PRO A 55 -26.17 -31.18 10.48
N ASN A 56 -25.23 -30.87 11.39
CA ASN A 56 -24.16 -31.71 11.99
C ASN A 56 -22.72 -31.43 11.53
N ALA A 57 -22.15 -30.35 12.07
CA ALA A 57 -20.74 -30.29 12.46
C ALA A 57 -20.65 -29.39 13.71
N GLY A 58 -20.13 -29.83 14.86
CA GLY A 58 -19.15 -30.89 15.08
C GLY A 58 -17.80 -30.24 15.37
N THR A 59 -17.62 -29.83 16.63
CA THR A 59 -16.48 -29.06 17.13
C THR A 59 -15.12 -29.63 16.71
N CYS A 60 -14.23 -28.78 16.16
CA CYS A 60 -12.79 -28.99 16.36
C CYS A 60 -12.00 -27.67 16.33
N SER A 61 -10.98 -27.60 17.18
CA SER A 61 -10.20 -26.39 17.49
C SER A 61 -8.76 -26.47 16.98
N LYS A 62 -8.06 -25.33 16.95
CA LYS A 62 -6.60 -25.13 16.76
C LYS A 62 -6.04 -25.30 15.33
N VAL A 63 -5.67 -24.17 14.70
CA VAL A 63 -4.39 -24.05 13.96
C VAL A 63 -3.74 -22.67 14.19
N SER A 64 -2.55 -22.71 14.77
CA SER A 64 -1.36 -21.85 14.64
C SER A 64 -1.46 -20.38 14.15
N LYS A 65 -1.05 -19.46 15.04
CA LYS A 65 -0.60 -18.09 14.68
C LYS A 65 0.73 -18.14 13.93
N CYS A 66 0.77 -17.59 12.71
CA CYS A 66 2.03 -17.21 12.05
C CYS A 66 2.25 -15.70 12.15
N SER A 67 3.40 -15.30 12.70
CA SER A 67 3.80 -13.91 12.90
C SER A 67 4.29 -13.26 11.60
N PHE A 68 3.75 -12.09 11.24
CA PHE A 68 4.28 -11.24 10.18
C PHE A 68 4.43 -9.79 10.67
N LEU A 69 5.67 -9.29 10.69
CA LEU A 69 6.05 -7.95 11.18
C LEU A 69 6.88 -7.27 10.08
N GLY A 70 6.35 -6.23 9.43
CA GLY A 70 7.02 -5.70 8.22
C GLY A 70 6.41 -4.50 7.48
N ILE A 71 5.70 -3.60 8.16
CA ILE A 71 5.50 -2.17 7.80
C ILE A 71 5.23 -1.82 6.31
N THR A 72 3.98 -1.52 5.95
CA THR A 72 3.54 -0.24 5.29
C THR A 72 2.09 -0.33 4.77
N LYS A 73 1.11 -0.12 5.66
CA LYS A 73 -0.17 0.51 5.29
C LYS A 73 -0.59 1.49 6.39
N THR A 74 -0.49 2.77 6.08
CA THR A 74 -1.11 3.83 6.86
C THR A 74 -2.63 3.82 6.61
N THR A 75 -3.40 4.26 7.60
CA THR A 75 -4.82 4.66 7.55
C THR A 75 -5.92 3.57 7.47
N ARG A 76 -6.82 3.65 8.46
CA ARG A 76 -8.15 3.02 8.64
C ARG A 76 -8.20 1.52 9.00
N PHE A 77 -9.24 1.19 9.78
CA PHE A 77 -9.60 -0.10 10.40
C PHE A 77 -8.85 -0.54 11.67
N VAL A 78 -9.29 0.00 12.83
CA VAL A 78 -9.50 -0.79 14.06
C VAL A 78 -10.76 -0.24 14.76
N HIS A 79 -11.90 -0.88 14.54
CA HIS A 79 -12.98 -1.08 15.52
C HIS A 79 -14.04 -1.98 14.87
N SER A 80 -13.91 -3.29 15.10
CA SER A 80 -15.00 -4.28 15.00
C SER A 80 -14.44 -5.64 15.46
N ILE A 81 -15.18 -6.30 16.35
CA ILE A 81 -15.07 -7.71 16.73
C ILE A 81 -13.87 -8.12 17.62
N ALA A 82 -14.18 -8.33 18.91
CA ALA A 82 -13.84 -9.55 19.62
C ALA A 82 -15.12 -10.07 20.29
N ASN A 83 -15.41 -11.37 20.18
CA ASN A 83 -16.76 -11.93 20.38
C ASN A 83 -17.19 -12.04 21.85
N SER A 84 -18.49 -11.89 22.06
CA SER A 84 -19.26 -12.71 23.00
C SER A 84 -20.59 -13.08 22.33
N ASP A 85 -20.78 -14.36 22.02
CA ASP A 85 -22.02 -14.86 21.41
C ASP A 85 -23.17 -14.84 22.45
N ASP A 86 -24.10 -13.90 22.30
CA ASP A 86 -25.34 -13.81 23.05
C ASP A 86 -26.46 -13.24 22.15
N PRO A 87 -27.49 -14.01 21.75
CA PRO A 87 -28.46 -13.60 20.72
C PRO A 87 -29.42 -12.45 21.09
N THR A 88 -29.31 -11.88 22.29
CA THR A 88 -30.35 -11.00 22.88
C THR A 88 -30.01 -9.51 23.00
N LYS A 89 -29.06 -8.98 22.20
CA LYS A 89 -28.76 -7.52 22.15
C LYS A 89 -28.88 -6.89 20.76
N PHE A 90 -30.12 -6.76 20.28
CA PHE A 90 -30.46 -5.69 19.33
C PHE A 90 -30.68 -4.39 20.11
N GLN A 91 -29.62 -3.58 20.27
CA GLN A 91 -29.77 -2.17 20.64
C GLN A 91 -29.92 -1.33 19.37
N GLN A 92 -30.90 -0.43 19.35
CA GLN A 92 -31.27 0.38 18.19
C GLN A 92 -30.17 1.40 17.86
N GLU A 93 -29.77 1.49 16.59
CA GLU A 93 -28.83 2.52 16.13
C GLU A 93 -29.46 3.93 16.26
N PRO A 94 -28.67 4.99 16.56
CA PRO A 94 -29.19 6.35 16.60
C PRO A 94 -29.60 6.83 15.20
N ASN A 95 -30.83 7.36 15.07
CA ASN A 95 -31.36 7.88 13.81
C ASN A 95 -30.36 8.81 13.09
N ASP A 96 -29.84 8.37 11.94
CA ASP A 96 -28.87 9.12 11.10
C ASP A 96 -29.37 10.52 10.74
N GLN A 97 -30.70 10.66 10.60
CA GLN A 97 -31.38 11.93 10.31
C GLN A 97 -31.21 12.97 11.44
N THR A 98 -31.15 12.55 12.70
CA THR A 98 -30.84 13.42 13.85
C THR A 98 -29.39 13.90 13.80
N ILE A 99 -28.45 13.03 13.40
CA ILE A 99 -27.03 13.39 13.27
C ILE A 99 -26.83 14.40 12.14
N ILE A 100 -27.46 14.18 10.99
CA ILE A 100 -27.43 15.10 9.84
C ILE A 100 -28.05 16.45 10.20
N PHE A 101 -29.14 16.46 10.97
CA PHE A 101 -29.78 17.70 11.44
C PHE A 101 -28.84 18.51 12.36
N VAL A 102 -28.23 17.88 13.36
CA VAL A 102 -27.24 18.54 14.25
C VAL A 102 -26.04 19.04 13.45
N GLN A 103 -25.53 18.26 12.50
CA GLN A 103 -24.42 18.67 11.63
C GLN A 103 -24.78 19.92 10.81
N ASN A 104 -25.97 19.98 10.23
CA ASN A 104 -26.43 21.13 9.45
C ASN A 104 -26.65 22.37 10.33
N LEU A 105 -27.19 22.20 11.53
CA LEU A 105 -27.35 23.27 12.51
C LEU A 105 -26.00 23.89 12.93
N LEU A 106 -24.99 23.04 13.21
CA LEU A 106 -23.64 23.48 13.57
C LEU A 106 -22.95 24.18 12.40
N LYS A 107 -23.04 23.62 11.17
CA LYS A 107 -22.49 24.25 9.95
C LYS A 107 -23.11 25.62 9.69
N PHE A 108 -24.43 25.76 9.77
CA PHE A 108 -25.13 27.03 9.48
C PHE A 108 -24.88 28.10 10.56
N ARG A 109 -24.38 27.72 11.74
CA ARG A 109 -24.08 28.64 12.85
C ARG A 109 -22.58 28.84 13.12
N ARG A 110 -21.70 28.41 12.20
CA ARG A 110 -20.22 28.47 12.32
C ARG A 110 -19.68 29.82 12.81
N ASP A 111 -20.19 30.92 12.24
CA ASP A 111 -19.73 32.28 12.52
C ASP A 111 -20.46 32.95 13.70
N LYS A 112 -21.31 32.21 14.42
CA LYS A 112 -22.04 32.73 15.59
C LYS A 112 -21.23 32.51 16.88
N PRO A 113 -21.42 33.36 17.91
CA PRO A 113 -20.82 33.13 19.22
C PRO A 113 -21.41 31.88 19.88
N ALA A 114 -20.60 31.16 20.68
CA ALA A 114 -20.97 29.88 21.29
C ALA A 114 -22.35 29.89 21.97
N LYS A 115 -22.67 30.95 22.75
CA LYS A 115 -23.98 31.12 23.40
C LYS A 115 -25.19 30.99 22.44
N LYS A 116 -25.07 31.41 21.17
CA LYS A 116 -26.13 31.29 20.14
C LYS A 116 -26.17 29.93 19.44
N ILE A 117 -25.15 29.10 19.64
CA ILE A 117 -25.10 27.68 19.26
C ILE A 117 -25.72 26.86 20.40
N ASP A 118 -25.29 27.10 21.65
CA ASP A 118 -25.83 26.48 22.87
C ASP A 118 -27.37 26.63 22.96
N GLN A 119 -27.88 27.86 22.77
CA GLN A 119 -29.33 28.13 22.71
C GLN A 119 -30.05 27.33 21.61
N ALA A 120 -29.41 27.14 20.45
CA ALA A 120 -30.02 26.40 19.35
C ALA A 120 -30.05 24.90 19.64
N LEU A 121 -28.99 24.35 20.22
CA LEU A 121 -28.92 22.94 20.62
C LEU A 121 -29.91 22.62 21.75
N ASN A 122 -30.11 23.54 22.71
CA ASN A 122 -31.13 23.40 23.75
C ASN A 122 -32.55 23.28 23.18
N LEU A 123 -32.88 24.08 22.15
CA LEU A 123 -34.17 24.04 21.46
C LEU A 123 -34.40 22.74 20.65
N CYS A 124 -33.39 21.89 20.47
CA CYS A 124 -33.50 20.66 19.69
C CYS A 124 -33.98 19.43 20.48
N GLY A 125 -34.07 19.50 21.83
CA GLY A 125 -34.59 18.40 22.66
C GLY A 125 -33.84 17.06 22.51
N LEU A 126 -32.54 17.10 22.21
CA LEU A 126 -31.75 15.90 21.88
C LEU A 126 -31.56 14.99 23.09
N LYS A 127 -31.98 13.71 22.99
CA LYS A 127 -31.55 12.67 23.92
C LYS A 127 -30.09 12.31 23.63
N LEU A 128 -29.21 12.62 24.57
CA LEU A 128 -27.76 12.39 24.42
C LEU A 128 -27.42 10.91 24.65
N THR A 129 -26.65 10.33 23.74
CA THR A 129 -26.05 8.99 23.83
C THR A 129 -24.59 9.05 23.39
N GLU A 130 -23.77 8.09 23.82
CA GLU A 130 -22.33 8.10 23.54
C GLU A 130 -22.07 8.02 22.01
N ASP A 131 -22.80 7.15 21.31
CA ASP A 131 -22.72 6.99 19.85
C ASP A 131 -23.15 8.24 19.07
N LEU A 132 -24.19 8.95 19.52
CA LEU A 132 -24.63 10.20 18.92
C LEU A 132 -23.55 11.27 19.04
N VAL A 133 -22.96 11.42 20.23
CA VAL A 133 -21.94 12.44 20.49
C VAL A 133 -20.66 12.13 19.71
N LEU A 134 -20.19 10.88 19.72
CA LEU A 134 -19.06 10.42 18.91
C LEU A 134 -19.30 10.67 17.41
N SER A 135 -20.48 10.30 16.91
CA SER A 135 -20.87 10.46 15.51
C SER A 135 -20.87 11.91 15.03
N VAL A 136 -21.24 12.86 15.90
CA VAL A 136 -21.17 14.30 15.61
C VAL A 136 -19.72 14.78 15.64
N LEU A 137 -18.94 14.44 16.67
CA LEU A 137 -17.53 14.84 16.77
C LEU A 137 -16.70 14.35 15.58
N GLN A 138 -16.82 13.07 15.21
CA GLN A 138 -16.11 12.49 14.07
C GLN A 138 -16.48 13.14 12.73
N ARG A 139 -17.75 13.50 12.53
CA ARG A 139 -18.21 14.28 11.35
C ARG A 139 -17.68 15.72 11.36
N HIS A 140 -17.23 16.24 12.50
CA HIS A 140 -16.65 17.58 12.67
C HIS A 140 -15.13 17.58 12.95
N HIS A 141 -14.40 16.47 12.72
CA HIS A 141 -12.96 16.35 13.00
C HIS A 141 -12.05 17.39 12.31
N SER A 142 -12.55 18.08 11.27
CA SER A 142 -11.85 19.16 10.55
C SER A 142 -12.21 20.57 11.05
N ASP A 143 -13.18 20.72 11.96
CA ASP A 143 -13.59 22.00 12.55
C ASP A 143 -13.60 21.89 14.07
N TRP A 144 -12.41 22.11 14.66
CA TRP A 144 -12.21 22.00 16.10
C TRP A 144 -13.07 22.96 16.92
N ARG A 145 -13.41 24.14 16.37
CA ARG A 145 -14.21 25.15 17.06
C ARG A 145 -15.64 24.65 17.24
N LEU A 146 -16.26 24.11 16.18
CA LEU A 146 -17.59 23.52 16.27
C LEU A 146 -17.59 22.26 17.15
N ALA A 147 -16.59 21.39 17.00
CA ALA A 147 -16.44 20.19 17.84
C ALA A 147 -16.31 20.54 19.34
N HIS A 148 -15.49 21.54 19.68
CA HIS A 148 -15.25 21.97 21.07
C HIS A 148 -16.46 22.69 21.68
N VAL A 149 -17.17 23.56 20.92
CA VAL A 149 -18.42 24.16 21.39
C VAL A 149 -19.49 23.10 21.64
N PHE A 150 -19.66 22.15 20.71
CA PHE A 150 -20.59 21.04 20.88
C PHE A 150 -20.23 20.15 22.09
N PHE A 151 -18.95 19.80 22.26
CA PHE A 151 -18.47 19.05 23.41
C PHE A 151 -18.74 19.77 24.74
N ASN A 152 -18.42 21.07 24.84
CA ASN A 152 -18.67 21.85 26.06
C ASN A 152 -20.17 22.01 26.36
N TRP A 153 -21.02 22.08 25.33
CA TRP A 153 -22.46 22.03 25.49
C TRP A 153 -22.93 20.67 26.02
N VAL A 154 -22.41 19.56 25.48
CA VAL A 154 -22.67 18.20 25.99
C VAL A 154 -22.23 18.05 27.45
N CYS A 155 -21.06 18.57 27.84
CA CYS A 155 -20.58 18.49 29.23
C CYS A 155 -21.45 19.29 30.21
N ARG A 156 -22.01 20.45 29.79
CA ARG A 156 -22.89 21.28 30.63
C ARG A 156 -24.29 20.69 30.76
N ASN A 157 -24.86 20.19 29.67
CA ASN A 157 -26.20 19.60 29.69
C ASN A 157 -26.20 18.12 30.14
N GLY A 158 -25.02 17.50 30.22
CA GLY A 158 -24.76 16.16 30.78
C GLY A 158 -24.29 16.16 32.25
N GLY A 159 -24.44 17.29 32.96
CA GLY A 159 -23.98 17.48 34.33
C GLY A 159 -25.13 17.84 35.29
N GLU A 160 -25.11 17.24 36.49
CA GLU A 160 -26.01 17.51 37.63
C GLU A 160 -27.50 17.68 37.27
N GLY A 161 -28.09 16.61 36.73
CA GLY A 161 -29.56 16.51 36.56
C GLY A 161 -30.04 15.67 35.38
N SER A 162 -29.15 15.20 34.50
CA SER A 162 -29.49 14.47 33.27
C SER A 162 -28.93 13.05 33.21
N GLU A 163 -29.56 12.19 32.39
CA GLU A 163 -29.24 10.75 32.27
C GLU A 163 -27.87 10.44 31.65
N TYR A 164 -27.23 11.39 30.96
CA TYR A 164 -26.06 11.13 30.12
C TYR A 164 -24.83 11.90 30.59
N SER A 165 -23.71 11.19 30.77
CA SER A 165 -22.43 11.78 31.12
C SER A 165 -21.32 11.23 30.20
N PRO A 166 -20.47 12.06 29.58
CA PRO A 166 -19.49 11.58 28.60
C PRO A 166 -18.50 10.57 29.18
N GLY A 167 -18.32 9.45 28.47
CA GLY A 167 -17.31 8.43 28.74
C GLY A 167 -15.95 8.75 28.12
N SER A 168 -14.94 7.90 28.39
CA SER A 168 -13.56 8.11 27.92
C SER A 168 -13.43 8.20 26.41
N SER A 169 -14.34 7.58 25.65
CA SER A 169 -14.31 7.58 24.18
C SER A 169 -14.51 9.01 23.61
N VAL A 170 -15.48 9.74 24.14
CA VAL A 170 -15.86 11.09 23.72
C VAL A 170 -14.76 12.09 24.07
N TYR A 171 -14.23 12.02 25.30
CA TYR A 171 -13.07 12.80 25.72
C TYR A 171 -11.85 12.52 24.81
N ASN A 172 -11.57 11.25 24.50
CA ASN A 172 -10.48 10.87 23.63
C ASN A 172 -10.64 11.45 22.20
N GLU A 173 -11.85 11.43 21.62
CA GLU A 173 -12.11 12.01 20.30
C GLU A 173 -11.91 13.54 20.29
N ILE A 174 -12.43 14.29 21.28
CA ILE A 174 -12.22 15.75 21.31
C ILE A 174 -10.76 16.13 21.56
N LEU A 175 -10.04 15.40 22.43
CA LEU A 175 -8.59 15.57 22.61
C LEU A 175 -7.82 15.30 21.31
N ASP A 176 -8.26 14.32 20.51
CA ASP A 176 -7.66 14.02 19.20
C ASP A 176 -7.89 15.14 18.18
N ILE A 177 -9.09 15.72 18.14
CA ILE A 177 -9.47 16.84 17.25
C ILE A 177 -8.73 18.13 17.63
N LEU A 178 -8.71 18.49 18.92
CA LEU A 178 -8.00 19.68 19.42
C LEU A 178 -6.49 19.56 19.18
N GLY A 179 -5.91 18.38 19.46
CA GLY A 179 -4.48 18.12 19.24
C GLY A 179 -4.08 18.13 17.76
N LYS A 180 -4.92 17.61 16.84
CA LYS A 180 -4.69 17.76 15.37
C LYS A 180 -4.67 19.22 14.94
N SER A 181 -5.45 20.05 15.61
CA SER A 181 -5.61 21.48 15.34
C SER A 181 -4.62 22.36 16.13
N GLN A 182 -3.66 21.75 16.83
CA GLN A 182 -2.64 22.38 17.66
C GLN A 182 -3.18 23.29 18.79
N ARG A 183 -4.42 23.07 19.22
CA ARG A 183 -5.10 23.79 20.31
C ARG A 183 -4.75 23.18 21.67
N PHE A 184 -3.46 23.29 22.03
CA PHE A 184 -2.90 22.58 23.18
C PHE A 184 -3.35 23.13 24.54
N GLU A 185 -3.71 24.41 24.63
CA GLU A 185 -4.30 24.99 25.84
C GLU A 185 -5.65 24.32 26.14
N GLU A 186 -6.51 24.17 25.12
CA GLU A 186 -7.78 23.47 25.24
C GLU A 186 -7.60 21.95 25.47
N VAL A 187 -6.58 21.31 24.90
CA VAL A 187 -6.23 19.91 25.21
C VAL A 187 -5.95 19.73 26.70
N ILE A 188 -5.20 20.65 27.32
CA ILE A 188 -4.91 20.60 28.76
C ILE A 188 -6.18 20.88 29.58
N GLN A 189 -6.98 21.88 29.22
CA GLN A 189 -8.25 22.16 29.91
C GLN A 189 -9.20 20.96 29.91
N VAL A 190 -9.39 20.30 28.75
CA VAL A 190 -10.24 19.11 28.63
C VAL A 190 -9.65 17.92 29.40
N LEU A 191 -8.32 17.77 29.43
CA LEU A 191 -7.66 16.73 30.22
C LEU A 191 -7.81 16.98 31.73
N ASP A 192 -7.67 18.22 32.18
CA ASP A 192 -7.87 18.62 33.57
C ASP A 192 -9.33 18.38 34.01
N GLU A 193 -10.32 18.68 33.15
CA GLU A 193 -11.72 18.28 33.41
C GLU A 193 -11.93 16.77 33.44
N MET A 194 -11.35 16.03 32.50
CA MET A 194 -11.41 14.57 32.44
C MET A 194 -10.83 13.92 33.70
N SER A 195 -9.72 14.45 34.22
CA SER A 195 -9.00 13.92 35.38
C SER A 195 -9.75 14.04 36.71
N LYS A 196 -10.66 15.03 36.84
CA LYS A 196 -11.53 15.18 38.03
C LYS A 196 -12.43 13.95 38.24
N ARG A 197 -12.70 13.19 37.18
CA ARG A 197 -13.55 12.00 37.20
C ARG A 197 -12.67 10.74 37.16
N LYS A 198 -12.50 10.10 38.32
CA LYS A 198 -11.69 8.89 38.49
C LYS A 198 -12.05 7.81 37.46
N GLY A 199 -11.04 7.21 36.85
CA GLY A 199 -11.21 6.11 35.89
C GLY A 199 -11.47 6.52 34.43
N LEU A 200 -11.71 7.80 34.11
CA LEU A 200 -11.87 8.21 32.71
C LEU A 200 -10.55 8.18 31.93
N VAL A 201 -9.47 8.71 32.50
CA VAL A 201 -8.14 8.78 31.86
C VAL A 201 -7.57 7.36 31.74
N ASN A 202 -7.27 6.92 30.52
CA ASN A 202 -6.85 5.54 30.24
C ASN A 202 -5.67 5.45 29.25
N GLU A 203 -5.24 4.22 28.95
CA GLU A 203 -4.17 3.91 27.98
C GLU A 203 -4.37 4.55 26.60
N GLY A 204 -5.62 4.67 26.15
CA GLY A 204 -5.98 5.31 24.89
C GLY A 204 -5.78 6.81 24.94
N THR A 205 -6.23 7.46 26.04
CA THR A 205 -6.01 8.88 26.30
C THR A 205 -4.52 9.22 26.23
N TYR A 206 -3.70 8.43 26.91
CA TYR A 206 -2.24 8.56 26.87
C TYR A 206 -1.65 8.37 25.48
N GLY A 207 -2.09 7.33 24.75
CA GLY A 207 -1.67 7.10 23.37
C GLY A 207 -1.97 8.27 22.43
N ILE A 208 -3.11 8.96 22.63
CA ILE A 208 -3.52 10.14 21.87
C ILE A 208 -2.66 11.34 22.27
N LEU A 209 -2.55 11.67 23.57
CA LEU A 209 -1.79 12.83 24.03
C LEU A 209 -0.33 12.76 23.57
N LEU A 210 0.37 11.64 23.82
CA LEU A 210 1.77 11.47 23.42
C LEU A 210 1.96 11.58 21.90
N ASN A 211 1.03 11.05 21.11
CA ASN A 211 1.01 11.21 19.65
C ASN A 211 0.85 12.69 19.25
N ARG A 212 -0.07 13.42 19.86
CA ARG A 212 -0.42 14.81 19.50
C ARG A 212 0.69 15.80 19.90
N PHE A 213 1.22 15.70 21.12
CA PHE A 213 2.34 16.55 21.55
C PHE A 213 3.62 16.27 20.74
N ALA A 214 3.97 14.99 20.51
CA ALA A 214 5.12 14.65 19.67
C ALA A 214 4.92 15.08 18.20
N ALA A 215 3.70 15.01 17.66
CA ALA A 215 3.37 15.47 16.30
C ALA A 215 3.53 16.99 16.11
N ALA A 216 3.35 17.77 17.18
CA ALA A 216 3.53 19.22 17.18
C ALA A 216 4.93 19.64 17.68
N HIS A 217 5.88 18.71 17.76
CA HIS A 217 7.26 18.94 18.19
C HIS A 217 7.42 19.47 19.64
N LYS A 218 6.40 19.26 20.49
CA LYS A 218 6.35 19.63 21.91
C LYS A 218 6.88 18.49 22.79
N VAL A 219 8.20 18.34 22.80
CA VAL A 219 8.90 17.21 23.44
C VAL A 219 8.80 17.26 24.96
N GLU A 220 9.10 18.41 25.57
CA GLU A 220 9.07 18.57 27.03
C GLU A 220 7.66 18.39 27.58
N GLU A 221 6.64 18.91 26.90
CA GLU A 221 5.24 18.69 27.30
C GLU A 221 4.80 17.23 27.13
N ALA A 222 5.31 16.50 26.12
CA ALA A 222 5.06 15.07 25.98
C ALA A 222 5.67 14.25 27.14
N ILE A 223 6.88 14.61 27.59
CA ILE A 223 7.53 14.01 28.75
C ILE A 223 6.79 14.39 30.05
N GLY A 224 6.38 15.65 30.19
CA GLY A 224 5.57 16.12 31.33
C GLY A 224 4.24 15.38 31.46
N ILE A 225 3.53 15.16 30.35
CA ILE A 225 2.29 14.36 30.32
C ILE A 225 2.57 12.91 30.75
N PHE A 226 3.66 12.30 30.29
CA PHE A 226 4.06 10.95 30.70
C PHE A 226 4.31 10.87 32.21
N ASN A 227 4.97 11.85 32.81
CA ASN A 227 5.22 11.87 34.26
C ASN A 227 3.93 12.04 35.08
N LYS A 228 2.97 12.84 34.61
CA LYS A 228 1.62 13.00 35.22
C LYS A 228 0.81 11.70 35.28
N ARG A 229 1.21 10.64 34.57
CA ARG A 229 0.51 9.34 34.54
C ARG A 229 0.27 8.74 35.93
N LYS A 230 1.21 8.94 36.84
CA LYS A 230 1.11 8.55 38.26
C LYS A 230 0.01 9.28 39.01
N GLU A 231 -0.25 10.55 38.69
CA GLU A 231 -1.28 11.39 39.33
C GLU A 231 -2.69 10.89 39.00
N PHE A 232 -2.89 10.31 37.81
CA PHE A 232 -4.17 9.72 37.38
C PHE A 232 -4.36 8.25 37.81
N GLY A 233 -3.44 7.70 38.61
CA GLY A 233 -3.52 6.32 39.10
C GLY A 233 -3.18 5.24 38.06
N LEU A 234 -2.48 5.60 36.97
CA LEU A 234 -1.96 4.65 35.99
C LEU A 234 -0.49 4.33 36.30
N GLU A 235 -0.11 3.05 36.20
CA GLU A 235 1.27 2.61 36.45
C GLU A 235 2.21 3.16 35.38
N ILE A 236 3.34 3.77 35.79
CA ILE A 236 4.42 4.10 34.87
C ILE A 236 5.13 2.79 34.54
N ASP A 237 4.78 2.19 33.40
CA ASP A 237 5.24 0.88 32.99
C ASP A 237 6.13 0.95 31.74
N LEU A 238 6.86 -0.15 31.49
CA LEU A 238 7.72 -0.29 30.32
C LEU A 238 6.94 -0.09 29.01
N VAL A 239 5.66 -0.47 28.94
CA VAL A 239 4.86 -0.35 27.72
C VAL A 239 4.52 1.11 27.42
N ALA A 240 4.11 1.90 28.41
CA ALA A 240 3.90 3.33 28.23
C ALA A 240 5.20 4.07 27.90
N PHE A 241 6.32 3.70 28.53
CA PHE A 241 7.63 4.26 28.20
C PHE A 241 8.03 3.96 26.74
N GLN A 242 7.83 2.73 26.28
CA GLN A 242 8.03 2.34 24.88
C GLN A 242 7.10 3.11 23.92
N LYS A 243 5.85 3.41 24.30
CA LYS A 243 4.94 4.26 23.49
C LYS A 243 5.49 5.68 23.35
N LEU A 244 5.99 6.31 24.43
CA LEU A 244 6.59 7.65 24.39
C LEU A 244 7.79 7.69 23.44
N LEU A 245 8.75 6.78 23.62
CA LEU A 245 9.93 6.69 22.75
C LEU A 245 9.55 6.45 21.28
N MET A 246 8.55 5.59 21.02
CA MET A 246 8.03 5.33 19.68
C MET A 246 7.46 6.59 19.03
N TRP A 247 6.67 7.39 19.76
CA TRP A 247 6.11 8.63 19.24
C TRP A 247 7.17 9.69 18.96
N LEU A 248 8.13 9.89 19.88
CA LEU A 248 9.26 10.80 19.68
C LEU A 248 10.09 10.40 18.46
N CYS A 249 10.46 9.12 18.34
CA CYS A 249 11.20 8.59 17.18
C CYS A 249 10.41 8.73 15.87
N ARG A 250 9.08 8.49 15.89
CA ARG A 250 8.21 8.64 14.71
C ARG A 250 8.15 10.08 14.20
N TYR A 251 8.17 11.06 15.11
CA TYR A 251 8.20 12.49 14.77
C TYR A 251 9.63 13.09 14.75
N LYS A 252 10.63 12.21 14.59
CA LYS A 252 12.07 12.53 14.36
C LYS A 252 12.83 13.13 15.55
N HIS A 253 12.26 13.16 16.75
CA HIS A 253 12.94 13.55 17.99
C HIS A 253 13.78 12.39 18.55
N VAL A 254 14.68 11.83 17.74
CA VAL A 254 15.44 10.63 18.11
C VAL A 254 16.48 10.93 19.18
N GLU A 255 17.12 12.10 19.14
CA GLU A 255 18.08 12.56 20.15
C GLU A 255 17.44 12.65 21.55
N ALA A 256 16.31 13.34 21.66
CA ALA A 256 15.56 13.42 22.92
C ALA A 256 15.05 12.05 23.40
N ALA A 257 14.61 11.18 22.47
CA ALA A 257 14.23 9.82 22.81
C ALA A 257 15.43 8.99 23.33
N GLU A 258 16.63 9.19 22.77
CA GLU A 258 17.84 8.53 23.25
C GLU A 258 18.28 9.06 24.63
N THR A 259 18.30 10.38 24.83
CA THR A 259 18.61 10.97 26.14
C THR A 259 17.65 10.43 27.20
N LEU A 260 16.34 10.44 26.92
CA LEU A 260 15.32 9.90 27.82
C LEU A 260 15.51 8.40 28.08
N PHE A 261 15.87 7.63 27.06
CA PHE A 261 16.18 6.20 27.19
C PHE A 261 17.35 5.95 28.14
N HIS A 262 18.45 6.70 28.02
CA HIS A 262 19.61 6.55 28.91
C HIS A 262 19.30 6.98 30.35
N SER A 263 18.59 8.10 30.55
CA SER A 263 18.22 8.60 31.88
C SER A 263 17.34 7.61 32.67
N ASN A 264 16.42 6.89 32.01
CA ASN A 264 15.48 5.99 32.66
C ASN A 264 15.89 4.50 32.62
N ARG A 265 17.13 4.21 32.18
CA ARG A 265 17.64 2.84 32.00
C ARG A 265 17.70 2.02 33.30
N ASN A 266 17.85 2.69 34.44
CA ASN A 266 17.88 2.04 35.76
C ASN A 266 16.47 1.64 36.25
N GLU A 267 15.42 2.31 35.79
CA GLU A 267 14.03 2.10 36.22
C GLU A 267 13.35 0.99 35.39
N PHE A 268 13.40 1.10 34.06
CA PHE A 268 12.75 0.14 33.14
C PHE A 268 13.65 -1.01 32.68
N GLY A 269 14.90 -1.03 33.14
CA GLY A 269 15.88 -2.05 32.79
C GLY A 269 16.31 -2.03 31.32
N CYS A 270 16.85 -3.16 30.86
CA CYS A 270 17.46 -3.29 29.54
C CYS A 270 16.68 -4.26 28.63
N ASP A 271 15.49 -3.87 28.17
CA ASP A 271 14.71 -4.61 27.16
C ASP A 271 15.21 -4.31 25.73
N ILE A 272 15.45 -5.36 24.93
CA ILE A 272 15.87 -5.26 23.53
C ILE A 272 14.84 -4.52 22.67
N LYS A 273 13.55 -4.56 23.00
CA LYS A 273 12.53 -3.79 22.26
C LYS A 273 12.73 -2.28 22.42
N THR A 274 13.12 -1.82 23.60
CA THR A 274 13.39 -0.40 23.87
C THR A 274 14.60 0.09 23.06
N TRP A 275 15.68 -0.70 23.03
CA TRP A 275 16.82 -0.47 22.13
C TRP A 275 16.40 -0.46 20.65
N ASN A 276 15.54 -1.40 20.24
CA ASN A 276 15.04 -1.49 18.86
C ASN A 276 14.23 -0.25 18.44
N ILE A 277 13.48 0.38 19.34
CA ILE A 277 12.73 1.61 19.06
C ILE A 277 13.67 2.76 18.71
N VAL A 278 14.68 3.03 19.56
CA VAL A 278 15.64 4.12 19.35
C VAL A 278 16.54 3.85 18.14
N LEU A 279 17.04 2.62 17.98
CA LEU A 279 17.80 2.20 16.79
C LEU A 279 16.99 2.39 15.51
N ASN A 280 15.71 2.00 15.51
CA ASN A 280 14.83 2.20 14.37
C ASN A 280 14.57 3.70 14.11
N GLY A 281 14.44 4.52 15.16
CA GLY A 281 14.41 5.98 15.06
C GLY A 281 15.61 6.52 14.27
N TRP A 282 16.83 6.18 14.68
CA TRP A 282 18.06 6.58 13.98
C TRP A 282 18.13 6.07 12.55
N CYS A 283 17.69 4.83 12.32
CA CYS A 283 17.62 4.21 11.00
C CYS A 283 16.61 4.92 10.06
N VAL A 284 15.47 5.36 10.58
CA VAL A 284 14.40 6.05 9.83
C VAL A 284 14.76 7.51 9.56
N LEU A 285 15.32 8.22 10.55
CA LEU A 285 15.96 9.53 10.35
C LEU A 285 17.10 9.42 9.33
N GLY A 286 17.76 8.25 9.29
CA GLY A 286 18.75 7.90 8.31
C GLY A 286 20.13 8.48 8.59
N ASN A 287 20.38 8.88 9.83
CA ASN A 287 21.71 9.19 10.33
C ASN A 287 22.45 7.87 10.62
N VAL A 288 23.22 7.40 9.64
CA VAL A 288 23.91 6.10 9.72
C VAL A 288 25.09 6.12 10.70
N TYR A 289 25.62 7.31 11.02
CA TYR A 289 26.71 7.43 11.99
C TYR A 289 26.16 7.15 13.39
N GLU A 290 25.11 7.85 13.81
CA GLU A 290 24.43 7.64 15.09
C GLU A 290 23.81 6.24 15.19
N ALA A 291 23.13 5.77 14.14
CA ALA A 291 22.62 4.39 14.10
C ALA A 291 23.74 3.34 14.29
N LYS A 292 24.97 3.61 13.85
CA LYS A 292 26.12 2.72 14.04
C LYS A 292 26.74 2.86 15.44
N ARG A 293 26.81 4.07 16.01
CA ARG A 293 27.22 4.27 17.42
C ARG A 293 26.27 3.50 18.33
N PHE A 294 24.97 3.76 18.21
CA PHE A 294 23.93 3.12 19.01
C PHE A 294 23.89 1.59 18.80
N TRP A 295 24.12 1.10 17.57
CA TRP A 295 24.29 -0.33 17.31
C TRP A 295 25.47 -0.95 18.09
N ASN A 296 26.61 -0.26 18.17
CA ASN A 296 27.75 -0.73 18.95
C ASN A 296 27.44 -0.75 20.45
N GLU A 297 26.65 0.21 20.94
CA GLU A 297 26.19 0.23 22.34
C GLU A 297 25.24 -0.94 22.65
N ILE A 298 24.35 -1.32 21.73
CA ILE A 298 23.54 -2.55 21.86
C ILE A 298 24.46 -3.77 21.97
N ILE A 299 25.50 -3.89 21.13
CA ILE A 299 26.47 -5.00 21.21
C ILE A 299 27.28 -4.99 22.52
N ALA A 300 27.65 -3.82 23.03
CA ALA A 300 28.37 -3.67 24.29
C ALA A 300 27.46 -3.88 25.52
N SER A 301 26.14 -3.76 25.35
CA SER A 301 25.16 -4.07 26.38
C SER A 301 25.06 -5.59 26.61
N LYS A 302 24.49 -5.99 27.76
CA LYS A 302 24.16 -7.40 28.03
C LYS A 302 22.99 -7.92 27.16
N CYS A 303 22.34 -7.06 26.37
CA CYS A 303 21.22 -7.42 25.48
C CYS A 303 21.76 -7.93 24.14
N LYS A 304 21.56 -9.22 23.85
CA LYS A 304 21.91 -9.77 22.53
C LYS A 304 20.95 -9.22 21.46
N PRO A 305 21.43 -8.63 20.36
CA PRO A 305 20.59 -8.25 19.22
C PRO A 305 19.77 -9.43 18.71
N ASP A 306 18.46 -9.24 18.55
CA ASP A 306 17.59 -10.26 17.97
C ASP A 306 17.56 -10.17 16.43
N MET A 307 16.81 -11.06 15.77
CA MET A 307 16.71 -11.05 14.30
C MET A 307 16.06 -9.76 13.75
N PHE A 308 15.14 -9.15 14.50
CA PHE A 308 14.48 -7.89 14.14
C PHE A 308 15.43 -6.69 14.32
N THR A 309 16.22 -6.65 15.40
CA THR A 309 17.32 -5.69 15.61
C THR A 309 18.26 -5.70 14.40
N CYS A 310 18.76 -6.90 14.05
CA CYS A 310 19.69 -7.07 12.93
C CYS A 310 19.06 -6.73 11.58
N GLY A 311 17.81 -7.18 11.33
CA GLY A 311 17.09 -6.92 10.09
C GLY A 311 16.80 -5.43 9.86
N THR A 312 16.42 -4.72 10.93
CA THR A 312 16.20 -3.26 10.91
C THR A 312 17.47 -2.52 10.50
N PHE A 313 18.62 -2.85 11.12
CA PHE A 313 19.89 -2.20 10.80
C PHE A 313 20.41 -2.59 9.41
N ILE A 314 20.24 -3.83 8.97
CA ILE A 314 20.55 -4.26 7.58
C ILE A 314 19.73 -3.44 6.56
N ASN A 315 18.44 -3.24 6.79
CA ASN A 315 17.55 -2.45 5.92
C ASN A 315 18.00 -0.97 5.84
N ALA A 316 18.42 -0.39 6.97
CA ALA A 316 18.95 0.97 7.02
C ALA A 316 20.29 1.10 6.26
N LEU A 317 21.23 0.20 6.53
CA LEU A 317 22.56 0.18 5.91
C LEU A 317 22.48 -0.03 4.39
N THR A 318 21.60 -0.91 3.91
CA THR A 318 21.40 -1.16 2.47
C THR A 318 20.80 0.06 1.76
N LYS A 319 19.72 0.64 2.30
CA LYS A 319 19.10 1.88 1.77
C LYS A 319 20.09 3.05 1.69
N LYS A 320 20.99 3.18 2.68
CA LYS A 320 22.04 4.22 2.71
C LYS A 320 23.34 3.79 2.01
N GLY A 321 23.32 2.69 1.25
CA GLY A 321 24.41 2.25 0.39
C GLY A 321 25.63 1.64 1.09
N LYS A 322 25.61 1.48 2.42
CA LYS A 322 26.69 0.87 3.25
C LYS A 322 26.64 -0.67 3.19
N LEU A 323 26.55 -1.20 1.97
CA LEU A 323 26.36 -2.62 1.66
C LEU A 323 27.44 -3.54 2.26
N GLY A 324 28.68 -3.06 2.40
CA GLY A 324 29.77 -3.84 3.01
C GLY A 324 29.48 -4.22 4.46
N THR A 325 29.00 -3.27 5.27
CA THR A 325 28.61 -3.52 6.67
C THR A 325 27.37 -4.40 6.76
N ALA A 326 26.37 -4.15 5.91
CA ALA A 326 25.15 -4.96 5.85
C ALA A 326 25.45 -6.44 5.54
N ILE A 327 26.36 -6.72 4.60
CA ILE A 327 26.78 -8.09 4.27
C ILE A 327 27.52 -8.74 5.45
N LYS A 328 28.41 -8.02 6.15
CA LYS A 328 29.10 -8.58 7.34
C LYS A 328 28.12 -8.98 8.43
N LEU A 329 27.13 -8.13 8.73
CA LEU A 329 26.09 -8.42 9.72
C LEU A 329 25.21 -9.60 9.27
N PHE A 330 24.74 -9.59 8.01
CA PHE A 330 23.98 -10.69 7.42
C PHE A 330 24.74 -12.02 7.48
N GLN A 331 26.04 -12.03 7.15
CA GLN A 331 26.89 -13.23 7.26
C GLN A 331 27.04 -13.72 8.71
N SER A 332 27.07 -12.82 9.70
CA SER A 332 27.06 -13.21 11.11
C SER A 332 25.73 -13.83 11.50
N MET A 333 24.60 -13.29 11.03
CA MET A 333 23.30 -13.94 11.23
C MET A 333 23.27 -15.34 10.59
N TRP A 334 23.78 -15.46 9.35
CA TRP A 334 23.85 -16.72 8.58
C TRP A 334 24.77 -17.80 9.19
N LYS A 335 25.64 -17.41 10.13
CA LYS A 335 26.44 -18.35 10.95
C LYS A 335 25.70 -18.78 12.21
N ASN A 336 24.94 -17.88 12.82
CA ASN A 336 24.26 -18.10 14.10
C ASN A 336 22.83 -18.67 13.95
N GLY A 337 22.31 -18.71 12.73
CA GLY A 337 20.99 -19.27 12.39
C GLY A 337 20.61 -18.98 10.95
N ASN A 338 19.33 -19.20 10.61
CA ASN A 338 18.76 -18.79 9.34
C ASN A 338 18.11 -17.40 9.47
N PRO A 339 18.54 -16.38 8.70
CA PRO A 339 17.81 -15.13 8.62
C PRO A 339 16.46 -15.29 7.95
N ASP A 340 15.51 -14.44 8.35
CA ASP A 340 14.20 -14.36 7.73
C ASP A 340 14.27 -13.98 6.23
N VAL A 341 13.31 -14.48 5.46
CA VAL A 341 13.16 -14.26 4.01
C VAL A 341 13.14 -12.76 3.68
N VAL A 342 12.57 -11.90 4.52
CA VAL A 342 12.57 -10.44 4.31
C VAL A 342 13.99 -9.87 4.34
N ILE A 343 14.85 -10.35 5.25
CA ILE A 343 16.25 -9.91 5.35
C ILE A 343 17.05 -10.41 4.14
N CYS A 344 16.83 -11.66 3.73
CA CYS A 344 17.41 -12.24 2.52
C CYS A 344 17.05 -11.41 1.28
N ASN A 345 15.77 -11.07 1.12
CA ASN A 345 15.26 -10.26 0.01
C ASN A 345 15.89 -8.86 -0.01
N CYS A 346 16.03 -8.22 1.16
CA CYS A 346 16.69 -6.94 1.31
C CYS A 346 18.15 -6.97 0.83
N ILE A 347 18.93 -7.98 1.25
CA ILE A 347 20.33 -8.16 0.82
C ILE A 347 20.43 -8.50 -0.67
N ILE A 348 19.52 -9.33 -1.20
CA ILE A 348 19.46 -9.68 -2.64
C ILE A 348 19.18 -8.44 -3.49
N ASP A 349 18.13 -7.66 -3.20
CA ASP A 349 17.82 -6.43 -3.96
C ASP A 349 18.97 -5.41 -3.88
N ALA A 350 19.59 -5.25 -2.71
CA ALA A 350 20.73 -4.34 -2.52
C ALA A 350 22.00 -4.78 -3.27
N LEU A 351 22.30 -6.09 -3.30
CA LEU A 351 23.39 -6.65 -4.11
C LEU A 351 23.14 -6.45 -5.60
N CYS A 352 21.92 -6.73 -6.06
CA CYS A 352 21.52 -6.56 -7.45
C CYS A 352 21.56 -5.09 -7.88
N PHE A 353 21.06 -4.18 -7.04
CA PHE A 353 21.14 -2.73 -7.28
C PHE A 353 22.59 -2.23 -7.40
N LYS A 354 23.52 -2.78 -6.60
CA LYS A 354 24.96 -2.52 -6.72
C LYS A 354 25.66 -3.39 -7.79
N LYS A 355 24.90 -3.95 -8.74
CA LYS A 355 25.36 -4.80 -9.87
C LYS A 355 26.15 -6.07 -9.47
N ARG A 356 26.08 -6.51 -8.20
CA ARG A 356 26.77 -7.70 -7.66
C ARG A 356 25.93 -8.99 -7.83
N ILE A 357 25.37 -9.18 -9.02
CA ILE A 357 24.43 -10.27 -9.35
C ILE A 357 24.94 -11.68 -8.98
N PRO A 358 26.22 -12.07 -9.21
CA PRO A 358 26.69 -13.40 -8.83
C PRO A 358 26.57 -13.70 -7.33
N LYS A 359 26.80 -12.70 -6.47
CA LYS A 359 26.66 -12.82 -5.02
C LYS A 359 25.18 -12.90 -4.59
N ALA A 360 24.29 -12.19 -5.28
CA ALA A 360 22.85 -12.31 -5.04
C ALA A 360 22.32 -13.71 -5.40
N LEU A 361 22.75 -14.25 -6.55
CA LEU A 361 22.42 -15.62 -6.96
C LEU A 361 23.03 -16.68 -6.03
N GLN A 362 24.20 -16.44 -5.45
CA GLN A 362 24.78 -17.31 -4.43
C GLN A 362 23.90 -17.37 -3.18
N ILE A 363 23.47 -16.23 -2.64
CA ILE A 363 22.57 -16.17 -1.47
C ILE A 363 21.23 -16.85 -1.78
N PHE A 364 20.66 -16.61 -2.96
CA PHE A 364 19.43 -17.27 -3.41
C PHE A 364 19.57 -18.81 -3.51
N LYS A 365 20.75 -19.34 -3.87
CA LYS A 365 21.02 -20.78 -3.81
C LYS A 365 21.15 -21.28 -2.36
N GLU A 366 21.82 -20.54 -1.49
CA GLU A 366 22.00 -20.91 -0.07
C GLU A 366 20.68 -20.87 0.72
N MET A 367 19.78 -19.93 0.41
CA MET A 367 18.41 -19.88 0.93
C MET A 367 17.69 -21.24 0.76
N LYS A 368 17.69 -21.75 -0.48
CA LYS A 368 17.05 -23.05 -0.83
C LYS A 368 17.67 -24.22 -0.04
N LYS A 369 19.01 -24.27 0.06
CA LYS A 369 19.72 -25.35 0.76
C LYS A 369 19.44 -25.41 2.26
N ARG A 370 19.19 -24.27 2.90
CA ARG A 370 19.10 -24.15 4.37
C ARG A 370 17.68 -24.15 4.91
N GLY A 371 16.67 -24.46 4.10
CA GLY A 371 15.27 -24.44 4.53
C GLY A 371 14.70 -23.03 4.74
N CYS A 372 15.28 -22.01 4.09
CA CYS A 372 14.72 -20.65 4.01
C CYS A 372 14.18 -20.43 2.57
N PRO A 373 13.00 -20.98 2.22
CA PRO A 373 12.55 -21.03 0.84
C PRO A 373 12.34 -19.63 0.26
N PRO A 374 12.94 -19.31 -0.92
CA PRO A 374 12.65 -18.08 -1.65
C PRO A 374 11.16 -17.95 -1.97
N ASN A 375 10.62 -16.75 -1.83
CA ASN A 375 9.23 -16.41 -2.15
C ASN A 375 9.14 -15.54 -3.42
N ALA A 376 7.92 -15.24 -3.88
CA ALA A 376 7.71 -14.42 -5.08
C ALA A 376 8.46 -13.07 -5.04
N ALA A 377 8.62 -12.45 -3.86
CA ALA A 377 9.40 -11.21 -3.71
C ALA A 377 10.91 -11.43 -3.89
N THR A 378 11.45 -12.60 -3.51
CA THR A 378 12.85 -12.99 -3.79
C THR A 378 13.10 -13.08 -5.30
N TYR A 379 12.26 -13.84 -6.00
CA TYR A 379 12.35 -14.01 -7.45
C TYR A 379 12.15 -12.68 -8.19
N ASN A 380 11.12 -11.92 -7.83
CA ASN A 380 10.84 -10.60 -8.42
C ASN A 380 12.01 -9.64 -8.23
N SER A 381 12.74 -9.70 -7.12
CA SER A 381 13.96 -8.90 -6.91
C SER A 381 15.06 -9.28 -7.89
N LEU A 382 15.30 -10.57 -8.14
CA LEU A 382 16.28 -11.03 -9.13
C LEU A 382 15.85 -10.65 -10.56
N ILE A 383 14.62 -11.00 -10.95
CA ILE A 383 14.03 -10.76 -12.28
C ILE A 383 14.09 -9.27 -12.63
N LYS A 384 13.61 -8.39 -11.75
CA LYS A 384 13.67 -6.91 -11.87
C LYS A 384 15.03 -6.38 -12.33
N HIS A 385 16.12 -6.89 -11.75
CA HIS A 385 17.47 -6.41 -12.06
C HIS A 385 18.11 -7.16 -13.23
N LEU A 386 17.84 -8.46 -13.39
CA LEU A 386 18.29 -9.26 -14.55
C LEU A 386 17.69 -8.74 -15.87
N CYS A 387 16.40 -8.39 -15.88
CA CYS A 387 15.70 -7.69 -16.96
C CYS A 387 16.42 -6.37 -17.32
N LYS A 388 16.80 -5.56 -16.33
CA LYS A 388 17.51 -4.28 -16.56
C LYS A 388 18.90 -4.48 -17.17
N ILE A 389 19.61 -5.55 -16.83
CA ILE A 389 20.92 -5.88 -17.40
C ILE A 389 20.84 -6.87 -18.58
N ARG A 390 19.64 -7.10 -19.13
CA ARG A 390 19.38 -7.90 -20.33
C ARG A 390 19.88 -9.35 -20.29
N ARG A 391 19.96 -9.96 -19.10
CA ARG A 391 20.28 -11.40 -18.94
C ARG A 391 19.02 -12.27 -19.03
N MET A 392 18.35 -12.23 -20.18
CA MET A 392 17.01 -12.81 -20.36
C MET A 392 16.97 -14.33 -20.18
N GLU A 393 17.99 -15.07 -20.61
CA GLU A 393 18.14 -16.51 -20.34
C GLU A 393 17.92 -16.86 -18.86
N LYS A 394 18.58 -16.09 -17.96
CA LYS A 394 18.46 -16.29 -16.51
C LYS A 394 17.15 -15.77 -15.93
N VAL A 395 16.47 -14.85 -16.62
CA VAL A 395 15.11 -14.44 -16.25
C VAL A 395 14.14 -15.57 -16.54
N TYR A 396 14.19 -16.17 -17.73
CA TYR A 396 13.32 -17.29 -18.09
C TYR A 396 13.59 -18.52 -17.22
N GLU A 397 14.84 -18.90 -16.97
CA GLU A 397 15.17 -20.00 -16.03
C GLU A 397 14.55 -19.76 -14.63
N LEU A 398 14.57 -18.52 -14.13
CA LEU A 398 13.96 -18.18 -12.84
C LEU A 398 12.42 -18.16 -12.89
N LEU A 399 11.82 -17.76 -14.02
CA LEU A 399 10.38 -17.78 -14.22
C LEU A 399 9.86 -19.21 -14.31
N ASP A 400 10.50 -20.05 -15.12
CA ASP A 400 10.17 -21.47 -15.26
C ASP A 400 10.26 -22.19 -13.91
N GLU A 401 11.26 -21.85 -13.06
CA GLU A 401 11.36 -22.38 -11.70
C GLU A 401 10.23 -21.91 -10.77
N MET A 402 9.63 -20.73 -10.99
CA MET A 402 8.43 -20.28 -10.26
C MET A 402 7.19 -21.04 -10.71
N GLU A 403 7.01 -21.20 -12.03
CA GLU A 403 5.86 -21.89 -12.63
C GLU A 403 5.82 -23.39 -12.24
N GLN A 404 6.97 -24.06 -12.22
CA GLN A 404 7.09 -25.46 -11.81
C GLN A 404 6.75 -25.69 -10.33
N LYS A 405 6.92 -24.69 -9.46
CA LYS A 405 6.84 -24.85 -7.99
C LYS A 405 5.46 -24.85 -7.37
N LYS A 406 4.38 -24.63 -8.16
CA LYS A 406 2.96 -24.75 -7.78
C LYS A 406 2.63 -24.50 -6.30
N GLY A 407 2.36 -23.24 -5.93
CA GLY A 407 1.97 -22.89 -4.56
C GLY A 407 2.18 -21.40 -4.24
N SER A 408 2.70 -21.10 -3.05
CA SER A 408 2.91 -19.72 -2.56
C SER A 408 4.00 -18.90 -3.29
N CYS A 409 4.57 -19.43 -4.37
CA CYS A 409 5.66 -18.81 -5.14
C CYS A 409 5.36 -18.71 -6.65
N LEU A 410 4.08 -18.68 -7.04
CA LEU A 410 3.69 -18.43 -8.43
C LEU A 410 4.15 -17.05 -8.93
N PRO A 411 4.38 -16.90 -10.25
CA PRO A 411 4.50 -15.58 -10.88
C PRO A 411 3.27 -14.72 -10.58
N ASN A 412 3.43 -13.40 -10.61
CA ASN A 412 2.30 -12.47 -10.45
C ASN A 412 2.44 -11.26 -11.38
N ALA A 413 1.46 -10.35 -11.34
CA ALA A 413 1.47 -9.13 -12.16
C ALA A 413 2.78 -8.32 -12.03
N VAL A 414 3.45 -8.33 -10.85
CA VAL A 414 4.74 -7.65 -10.67
C VAL A 414 5.87 -8.37 -11.44
N THR A 415 5.87 -9.71 -11.45
CA THR A 415 6.80 -10.54 -12.23
C THR A 415 6.71 -10.21 -13.72
N PHE A 416 5.50 -10.30 -14.29
CA PHE A 416 5.28 -10.04 -15.71
C PHE A 416 5.46 -8.56 -16.09
N ASN A 417 5.13 -7.62 -15.20
CA ASN A 417 5.41 -6.20 -15.42
C ASN A 417 6.93 -5.87 -15.50
N TYR A 418 7.82 -6.72 -14.96
CA TYR A 418 9.27 -6.58 -15.20
C TYR A 418 9.69 -7.14 -16.55
N LEU A 419 9.10 -8.27 -16.98
CA LEU A 419 9.31 -8.86 -18.30
C LEU A 419 8.86 -7.93 -19.41
N LEU A 420 7.61 -7.46 -19.36
CA LEU A 420 7.03 -6.49 -20.31
C LEU A 420 7.90 -5.23 -20.46
N LYS A 421 8.35 -4.63 -19.33
CA LYS A 421 9.29 -3.49 -19.34
C LYS A 421 10.67 -3.79 -19.95
N SER A 422 11.00 -5.07 -20.13
CA SER A 422 12.27 -5.52 -20.70
C SER A 422 12.15 -6.03 -22.13
N LEU A 423 10.97 -6.05 -22.74
CA LEU A 423 10.84 -6.42 -24.15
C LEU A 423 11.54 -5.37 -25.06
N LYS A 424 11.72 -5.73 -26.33
CA LYS A 424 12.21 -4.81 -27.37
C LYS A 424 11.30 -4.73 -28.58
N ASN A 425 10.55 -5.78 -28.85
CA ASN A 425 9.73 -5.91 -30.05
C ASN A 425 8.27 -6.17 -29.65
N PRO A 426 7.28 -5.64 -30.40
CA PRO A 426 5.85 -5.84 -30.10
C PRO A 426 5.39 -7.29 -30.22
N GLU A 427 6.12 -8.13 -30.96
CA GLU A 427 5.85 -9.56 -31.16
C GLU A 427 6.15 -10.42 -29.92
N GLU A 428 6.95 -9.93 -28.97
CA GLU A 428 7.24 -10.63 -27.71
C GLU A 428 6.10 -10.51 -26.68
N VAL A 429 5.22 -9.50 -26.82
CA VAL A 429 4.14 -9.24 -25.84
C VAL A 429 3.09 -10.36 -25.79
N PRO A 430 2.57 -10.92 -26.91
CA PRO A 430 1.62 -12.02 -26.88
C PRO A 430 2.12 -13.26 -26.13
N GLU A 431 3.41 -13.63 -26.25
CA GLU A 431 3.98 -14.75 -25.50
C GLU A 431 3.89 -14.53 -23.98
N ILE A 432 4.17 -13.29 -23.53
CA ILE A 432 4.05 -12.93 -22.11
C ILE A 432 2.57 -12.90 -21.66
N LEU A 433 1.64 -12.49 -22.53
CA LEU A 433 0.19 -12.54 -22.25
C LEU A 433 -0.31 -13.98 -22.09
N GLU A 434 0.07 -14.89 -23.00
CA GLU A 434 -0.26 -16.31 -22.87
C GLU A 434 0.30 -16.91 -21.56
N ARG A 435 1.51 -16.50 -21.13
CA ARG A 435 2.06 -16.92 -19.83
C ARG A 435 1.29 -16.33 -18.65
N ILE A 436 0.80 -15.10 -18.73
CA ILE A 436 -0.07 -14.49 -17.71
C ILE A 436 -1.35 -15.31 -17.55
N GLU A 437 -2.04 -15.61 -18.66
CA GLU A 437 -3.27 -16.41 -18.69
C GLU A 437 -3.05 -17.84 -18.17
N ARG A 438 -2.00 -18.52 -18.66
CA ARG A 438 -1.64 -19.89 -18.26
C ARG A 438 -1.32 -20.02 -16.77
N ASN A 439 -0.83 -18.97 -16.13
CA ASN A 439 -0.58 -18.91 -14.69
C ASN A 439 -1.80 -18.43 -13.88
N GLY A 440 -2.97 -18.22 -14.50
CA GLY A 440 -4.18 -17.72 -13.83
C GLY A 440 -4.01 -16.30 -13.27
N CYS A 441 -3.04 -15.53 -13.78
CA CYS A 441 -2.73 -14.20 -13.26
C CYS A 441 -3.69 -13.17 -13.83
N ARG A 442 -4.71 -12.77 -13.07
CA ARG A 442 -5.61 -11.67 -13.49
C ARG A 442 -4.79 -10.40 -13.75
N MET A 443 -4.92 -9.85 -14.96
CA MET A 443 -4.29 -8.58 -15.34
C MET A 443 -4.89 -7.43 -14.53
N THR A 444 -4.05 -6.44 -14.20
CA THR A 444 -4.47 -5.21 -13.52
C THR A 444 -4.43 -4.03 -14.48
N ALA A 445 -5.15 -2.95 -14.15
CA ALA A 445 -5.10 -1.70 -14.91
C ALA A 445 -3.65 -1.19 -15.08
N ASP A 446 -2.77 -1.39 -14.09
CA ASP A 446 -1.33 -1.08 -14.19
C ASP A 446 -0.59 -1.90 -15.26
N THR A 447 -0.97 -3.16 -15.47
CA THR A 447 -0.40 -4.04 -16.50
C THR A 447 -0.92 -3.66 -17.89
N TYR A 448 -2.23 -3.39 -18.05
CA TYR A 448 -2.78 -2.88 -19.30
C TYR A 448 -2.19 -1.52 -19.67
N ASN A 449 -2.10 -0.59 -18.73
CA ASN A 449 -1.45 0.71 -18.91
C ASN A 449 0.04 0.57 -19.31
N LEU A 450 0.75 -0.44 -18.80
CA LEU A 450 2.11 -0.73 -19.24
C LEU A 450 2.15 -1.21 -20.70
N ILE A 451 1.25 -2.12 -21.10
CA ILE A 451 1.19 -2.67 -22.46
C ILE A 451 0.78 -1.59 -23.47
N LEU A 452 -0.24 -0.80 -23.16
CA LEU A 452 -0.65 0.37 -23.95
C LEU A 452 0.54 1.32 -24.17
N LYS A 453 1.31 1.62 -23.12
CA LYS A 453 2.51 2.44 -23.25
C LYS A 453 3.55 1.80 -24.17
N LEU A 454 3.85 0.50 -24.02
CA LEU A 454 4.86 -0.17 -24.84
C LEU A 454 4.47 -0.18 -26.33
N TYR A 455 3.23 -0.52 -26.65
CA TYR A 455 2.75 -0.46 -28.04
C TYR A 455 2.67 0.97 -28.58
N MET A 456 2.42 1.97 -27.74
CA MET A 456 2.50 3.39 -28.10
C MET A 456 3.94 3.83 -28.40
N ASP A 457 4.90 3.43 -27.56
CA ASP A 457 6.33 3.70 -27.78
C ASP A 457 6.77 3.09 -29.15
N TRP A 458 6.32 1.87 -29.47
CA TRP A 458 6.55 1.17 -30.75
C TRP A 458 5.63 1.60 -31.93
N ASP A 459 4.66 2.48 -31.71
CA ASP A 459 3.65 2.91 -32.70
C ASP A 459 2.79 1.80 -33.33
N ASN A 460 2.55 0.69 -32.60
CA ASN A 460 1.73 -0.42 -33.10
C ASN A 460 0.23 -0.14 -32.88
N GLN A 461 -0.37 0.58 -33.83
CA GLN A 461 -1.75 1.09 -33.75
C GLN A 461 -2.85 0.01 -33.67
N GLU A 462 -2.62 -1.16 -34.28
CA GLU A 462 -3.54 -2.30 -34.18
C GLU A 462 -3.56 -2.85 -32.76
N ARG A 463 -2.37 -3.09 -32.18
CA ARG A 463 -2.24 -3.63 -30.83
C ARG A 463 -2.65 -2.63 -29.74
N ILE A 464 -2.49 -1.31 -29.96
CA ILE A 464 -3.02 -0.27 -29.06
C ILE A 464 -4.54 -0.37 -28.99
N ARG A 465 -5.25 -0.38 -30.13
CA ARG A 465 -6.72 -0.51 -30.17
C ARG A 465 -7.19 -1.82 -29.53
N TYR A 466 -6.59 -2.94 -29.92
CA TYR A 466 -6.90 -4.24 -29.32
C TYR A 466 -6.75 -4.24 -27.79
N THR A 467 -5.67 -3.65 -27.27
CA THR A 467 -5.43 -3.57 -25.81
C THR A 467 -6.45 -2.66 -25.11
N TRP A 468 -6.84 -1.55 -25.76
CA TRP A 468 -7.86 -0.62 -25.26
C TRP A 468 -9.25 -1.28 -25.16
N ASP A 469 -9.63 -2.06 -26.16
CA ASP A 469 -10.91 -2.78 -26.21
C ASP A 469 -10.95 -3.99 -25.26
N VAL A 470 -9.83 -4.70 -25.08
CA VAL A 470 -9.71 -5.77 -24.07
C VAL A 470 -9.90 -5.21 -22.65
N MET A 471 -9.35 -4.03 -22.35
CA MET A 471 -9.44 -3.42 -21.02
C MET A 471 -10.88 -3.11 -20.59
N ASP A 472 -11.77 -2.81 -21.54
CA ASP A 472 -13.21 -2.71 -21.32
C ASP A 472 -13.88 -4.08 -21.16
N ARG A 473 -13.57 -5.06 -22.01
CA ARG A 473 -14.16 -6.41 -21.97
C ARG A 473 -13.84 -7.16 -20.65
N ASP A 474 -12.67 -6.92 -20.07
CA ASP A 474 -12.25 -7.45 -18.76
C ASP A 474 -12.94 -6.77 -17.56
N GLY A 475 -13.77 -5.75 -17.81
CA GLY A 475 -14.51 -5.01 -16.78
C GLY A 475 -13.63 -4.11 -15.90
N LEU A 476 -12.42 -3.77 -16.36
CA LEU A 476 -11.55 -2.80 -15.67
C LEU A 476 -11.89 -1.36 -16.06
N GLY A 477 -12.21 -1.14 -17.34
CA GLY A 477 -12.43 0.19 -17.92
C GLY A 477 -11.14 1.02 -17.98
N HIS A 478 -11.18 2.14 -18.71
CA HIS A 478 -10.03 3.05 -18.83
C HIS A 478 -9.92 3.95 -17.60
N ASP A 479 -8.73 4.02 -16.99
CA ASP A 479 -8.48 4.91 -15.87
C ASP A 479 -7.84 6.24 -16.35
N ARG A 480 -7.70 7.19 -15.41
CA ARG A 480 -7.06 8.50 -15.64
C ARG A 480 -5.66 8.38 -16.27
N ARG A 481 -4.94 7.28 -16.00
CA ARG A 481 -3.60 7.00 -16.52
C ARG A 481 -3.66 6.38 -17.92
N SER A 482 -4.66 5.56 -18.24
CA SER A 482 -4.93 5.06 -19.60
C SER A 482 -5.08 6.22 -20.57
N TYR A 483 -5.98 7.18 -20.27
CA TYR A 483 -6.14 8.39 -21.08
C TYR A 483 -4.86 9.22 -21.17
N THR A 484 -4.15 9.41 -20.05
CA THR A 484 -2.89 10.18 -20.05
C THR A 484 -1.83 9.55 -20.97
N ILE A 485 -1.73 8.22 -20.99
CA ILE A 485 -0.83 7.50 -21.91
C ILE A 485 -1.24 7.71 -23.37
N MET A 486 -2.53 7.61 -23.68
CA MET A 486 -3.03 7.83 -25.03
C MET A 486 -2.81 9.27 -25.50
N ILE A 487 -3.18 10.27 -24.70
CA ILE A 487 -3.11 11.69 -25.05
C ILE A 487 -1.65 12.14 -25.28
N HIS A 488 -0.73 11.81 -24.36
CA HIS A 488 0.68 12.19 -24.50
C HIS A 488 1.34 11.39 -25.63
N GLY A 489 1.11 10.09 -25.71
CA GLY A 489 1.73 9.24 -26.73
C GLY A 489 1.28 9.57 -28.16
N LEU A 490 -0.01 9.79 -28.39
CA LEU A 490 -0.50 10.20 -29.71
C LEU A 490 0.03 11.58 -30.11
N TYR A 491 0.16 12.50 -29.17
CA TYR A 491 0.80 13.79 -29.41
C TYR A 491 2.29 13.65 -29.79
N ASP A 492 3.05 12.81 -29.07
CA ASP A 492 4.47 12.54 -29.37
C ASP A 492 4.64 11.87 -30.75
N LYS A 493 3.62 11.15 -31.24
CA LYS A 493 3.53 10.61 -32.62
C LYS A 493 2.93 11.60 -33.64
N GLY A 494 2.68 12.85 -33.26
CA GLY A 494 2.12 13.90 -34.14
C GLY A 494 0.62 13.83 -34.41
N ARG A 495 -0.11 12.89 -33.80
CA ARG A 495 -1.54 12.61 -34.04
C ARG A 495 -2.45 13.45 -33.13
N ILE A 496 -2.33 14.76 -33.27
CA ILE A 496 -2.98 15.77 -32.41
C ILE A 496 -4.51 15.61 -32.35
N GLN A 497 -5.17 15.30 -33.47
CA GLN A 497 -6.63 15.16 -33.52
C GLN A 497 -7.13 13.96 -32.68
N ASP A 498 -6.45 12.81 -32.77
CA ASP A 498 -6.80 11.64 -31.95
C ASP A 498 -6.53 11.91 -30.45
N ALA A 499 -5.42 12.59 -30.12
CA ALA A 499 -5.11 12.98 -28.74
C ALA A 499 -6.19 13.91 -28.14
N LEU A 500 -6.67 14.88 -28.91
CA LEU A 500 -7.76 15.77 -28.49
C LEU A 500 -9.09 15.01 -28.31
N ARG A 501 -9.39 14.01 -29.17
CA ARG A 501 -10.58 13.15 -28.98
C ARG A 501 -10.53 12.40 -27.65
N TYR A 502 -9.40 11.77 -27.31
CA TYR A 502 -9.24 11.08 -26.02
C TYR A 502 -9.32 12.04 -24.82
N PHE A 503 -8.86 13.29 -24.95
CA PHE A 503 -9.02 14.30 -23.89
C PHE A 503 -10.48 14.73 -23.70
N SER A 504 -11.23 14.94 -24.79
CA SER A 504 -12.67 15.23 -24.74
C SER A 504 -13.46 14.09 -24.12
N GLU A 505 -13.12 12.84 -24.44
CA GLU A 505 -13.74 11.66 -23.82
C GLU A 505 -13.43 11.59 -22.31
N MET A 506 -12.16 11.76 -21.93
CA MET A 506 -11.71 11.77 -20.53
C MET A 506 -12.47 12.80 -19.68
N THR A 507 -12.64 14.02 -20.19
CA THR A 507 -13.36 15.10 -19.49
C THR A 507 -14.87 14.85 -19.45
N SER A 508 -15.47 14.28 -20.52
CA SER A 508 -16.88 13.89 -20.53
C SER A 508 -17.21 12.80 -19.49
N LYS A 509 -16.25 11.91 -19.21
CA LYS A 509 -16.32 10.89 -18.14
C LYS A 509 -16.04 11.45 -16.74
N GLY A 510 -15.95 12.78 -16.57
CA GLY A 510 -15.76 13.45 -15.28
C GLY A 510 -14.37 13.30 -14.67
N MET A 511 -13.38 12.80 -15.41
CA MET A 511 -12.02 12.60 -14.89
C MET A 511 -11.23 13.91 -14.90
N VAL A 512 -10.72 14.33 -13.73
CA VAL A 512 -9.85 15.50 -13.62
C VAL A 512 -8.48 15.21 -14.26
N PRO A 513 -8.04 15.95 -15.29
CA PRO A 513 -6.74 15.75 -15.92
C PRO A 513 -5.57 16.05 -14.99
N GLU A 514 -4.37 15.59 -15.35
CA GLU A 514 -3.15 16.09 -14.70
C GLU A 514 -2.82 17.51 -15.21
N PRO A 515 -2.27 18.41 -14.37
CA PRO A 515 -1.87 19.75 -14.81
C PRO A 515 -0.95 19.74 -16.04
N ARG A 516 -0.07 18.73 -16.16
CA ARG A 516 0.78 18.53 -17.33
C ARG A 516 -0.02 18.18 -18.60
N THR A 517 -1.09 17.41 -18.48
CA THR A 517 -1.98 17.05 -19.60
C THR A 517 -2.79 18.28 -20.06
N GLU A 518 -3.27 19.11 -19.13
CA GLU A 518 -3.96 20.37 -19.50
C GLU A 518 -3.04 21.32 -20.28
N ILE A 519 -1.80 21.50 -19.81
CA ILE A 519 -0.80 22.33 -20.50
C ILE A 519 -0.55 21.79 -21.91
N LEU A 520 -0.38 20.47 -22.06
CA LEU A 520 -0.16 19.83 -23.36
C LEU A 520 -1.34 20.05 -24.32
N VAL A 521 -2.58 19.96 -23.83
CA VAL A 521 -3.79 20.17 -24.64
C VAL A 521 -3.95 21.63 -25.06
N ARG A 522 -3.48 22.60 -24.26
CA ARG A 522 -3.43 24.02 -24.70
C ARG A 522 -2.47 24.20 -25.88
N ASP A 523 -1.27 23.61 -25.82
CA ASP A 523 -0.31 23.62 -26.93
C ASP A 523 -0.85 22.93 -28.19
N MET A 524 -1.49 21.76 -28.05
CA MET A 524 -2.19 21.07 -29.15
C MET A 524 -3.19 21.98 -29.87
N ASN A 525 -4.01 22.71 -29.11
CA ASN A 525 -5.03 23.61 -29.67
C ASN A 525 -4.42 24.84 -30.36
N ILE A 526 -3.26 25.33 -29.90
CA ILE A 526 -2.52 26.41 -30.57
C ILE A 526 -1.99 25.90 -31.92
N LYS A 527 -1.27 24.77 -31.92
CA LYS A 527 -0.72 24.15 -33.13
C LYS A 527 -1.79 23.81 -34.17
N LEU A 528 -2.95 23.33 -33.75
CA LEU A 528 -4.06 23.04 -34.66
C LEU A 528 -4.64 24.31 -35.29
N LYS A 529 -4.73 25.42 -34.54
CA LYS A 529 -5.15 26.73 -35.07
C LYS A 529 -4.13 27.32 -36.04
N GLU A 530 -2.84 27.17 -35.75
CA GLU A 530 -1.77 27.60 -36.65
C GLU A 530 -1.74 26.79 -37.95
N SER A 531 -1.97 25.47 -37.89
CA SER A 531 -2.05 24.61 -39.07
C SER A 531 -3.21 25.04 -39.99
N LYS A 532 -4.41 25.23 -39.43
CA LYS A 532 -5.58 25.69 -40.19
C LYS A 532 -5.36 27.05 -40.86
N ARG A 533 -4.79 28.02 -40.15
CA ARG A 533 -4.44 29.34 -40.72
C ARG A 533 -3.44 29.23 -41.88
N LYS A 534 -2.48 28.30 -41.82
CA LYS A 534 -1.53 28.04 -42.91
C LYS A 534 -2.23 27.43 -44.13
N GLU A 535 -3.13 26.47 -43.92
CA GLU A 535 -3.96 25.86 -44.99
C GLU A 535 -4.88 26.90 -45.65
N GLU A 536 -5.58 27.72 -44.86
CA GLU A 536 -6.43 28.83 -45.33
C GLU A 536 -5.62 29.85 -46.18
N THR A 537 -4.39 30.17 -45.76
CA THR A 537 -3.50 31.08 -46.52
C THR A 537 -2.99 30.44 -47.82
N LEU A 538 -2.70 29.13 -47.80
CA LEU A 538 -2.24 28.38 -48.98
C LEU A 538 -3.35 28.19 -50.03
N LEU A 539 -4.60 28.03 -49.60
CA LEU A 539 -5.77 28.01 -50.49
C LEU A 539 -5.98 29.39 -51.13
N ARG A 540 -5.97 30.44 -50.31
CA ARG A 540 -6.16 31.84 -50.78
C ARG A 540 -5.09 32.32 -51.77
N ASN A 541 -3.90 31.71 -51.77
CA ASN A 541 -2.81 31.97 -52.71
C ASN A 541 -2.81 31.03 -53.94
N LYS A 542 -3.82 30.17 -54.11
CA LYS A 542 -4.03 29.32 -55.30
C LYS A 542 -5.23 29.77 -56.15
N ASP A 543 -6.16 30.49 -55.54
CA ASP A 543 -7.40 30.97 -56.18
C ASP A 543 -7.29 32.43 -56.68
N GLY A 544 -6.08 32.99 -56.74
CA GLY A 544 -5.75 34.33 -57.24
C GLY A 544 -4.37 34.38 -57.88
#